data_AF-A0A8J8WAM2-F1
#
_entry.id   AF-A0A8J8WAM2-F1
#
_cell.length_a   1.000
_cell.length_b   1.000
_cell.length_c   1.000
_cell.angle_alpha   90.00
_cell.angle_beta   90.00
_cell.angle_gamma   90.00
#
_symmetry.space_group_name_H-M   'P 1'
#
loop_
_entity.id
_entity.type
_entity.pdbx_description
1 polymer ?
#
loop_
_entity_poly.entity_id
_entity_poly.type
_entity_poly.pdbx_seq_one_letter_code
_entity_poly.pdbx_strand_id
1 'polypeptide(L)'
;MPPHNIQNRNSVKLTEMEEEGLRANLSHQELIPGGNAAVVVVNPAAPPTPNAQRVTKGQLLIVSVLCYVNLINYMDRFTVAGILYDIQHCFDISDSQAGLLQTAFVLVYMVMAPLFGYLGDRYSRKYLMAVGIFFWSLATLVGSFMPNYGTFLLFRCFVGVGEASYSTIAPTIISDLFVGDTRSKMLALFYFAIPVGRLDFATLKLHVKSRRISRGNHTVFHLEKLKDLTCAHEYAVAVSNRFDVLGALGDPVELWDTFKRETLQAVKECIGERPRSRRGFVSTETLEKIEESRAARLAGNRDQHRALSRRTRTLLRRDKERYVRSLAEDVEGHLNANDLRPAYRALKKLRSKSPSRASAIRTADGRLVSDMDGQMARWAEYFGQLFTVDPPTEQLHTTGLQAVDADPPIDETAPSLTKSERRSKVEGWKGSWCL
;
A
#
# COMPACT_ATOMS: atom_id res chain seq x y z
N MET A 1 36.37 53.77 -56.40
CA MET A 1 36.21 52.30 -56.41
C MET A 1 35.95 51.84 -54.99
N PRO A 2 34.72 51.44 -54.64
CA PRO A 2 34.40 50.88 -53.33
C PRO A 2 34.30 49.32 -53.38
N PRO A 3 34.23 48.65 -52.21
CA PRO A 3 34.77 47.31 -51.98
C PRO A 3 33.72 46.18 -52.00
N HIS A 4 34.16 44.95 -52.31
CA HIS A 4 33.32 43.75 -52.32
C HIS A 4 33.17 43.14 -50.91
N ASN A 5 31.91 43.06 -50.48
CA ASN A 5 31.43 42.49 -49.23
C ASN A 5 31.11 41.00 -49.41
N ILE A 6 31.84 40.09 -48.74
CA ILE A 6 31.60 38.65 -48.72
C ILE A 6 30.96 38.31 -47.37
N GLN A 7 29.66 38.58 -47.25
CA GLN A 7 28.88 38.25 -46.07
C GLN A 7 27.40 38.08 -46.45
N ASN A 8 27.04 36.97 -47.12
CA ASN A 8 25.67 36.42 -47.19
C ASN A 8 25.58 35.27 -48.21
N ARG A 9 26.09 34.08 -47.88
CA ARG A 9 25.78 32.86 -48.67
C ARG A 9 25.10 31.76 -47.85
N ASN A 10 25.14 31.85 -46.51
CA ASN A 10 24.52 30.87 -45.62
C ASN A 10 23.15 31.31 -45.10
N SER A 11 22.87 32.62 -45.06
CA SER A 11 21.56 33.19 -44.68
C SER A 11 20.51 33.02 -45.77
N VAL A 12 20.90 33.13 -47.05
CA VAL A 12 19.99 32.96 -48.19
C VAL A 12 19.48 31.52 -48.31
N LYS A 13 20.31 30.52 -47.97
CA LYS A 13 19.91 29.11 -47.94
C LYS A 13 18.96 28.75 -46.78
N LEU A 14 19.02 29.46 -45.67
CA LEU A 14 18.09 29.26 -44.55
C LEU A 14 16.71 29.84 -44.86
N THR A 15 16.64 30.98 -45.58
CA THR A 15 15.37 31.57 -46.01
C THR A 15 14.70 30.83 -47.16
N GLU A 16 15.47 30.23 -48.09
CA GLU A 16 14.88 29.39 -49.17
C GLU A 16 14.33 28.06 -48.65
N MET A 17 14.97 27.44 -47.66
CA MET A 17 14.48 26.19 -47.06
C MET A 17 13.27 26.39 -46.12
N GLU A 18 13.12 27.56 -45.50
CA GLU A 18 11.91 27.92 -44.74
C GLU A 18 10.73 28.30 -45.65
N GLU A 19 10.96 28.90 -46.83
CA GLU A 19 9.88 29.17 -47.79
C GLU A 19 9.36 27.88 -48.49
N GLU A 20 10.22 26.90 -48.77
CA GLU A 20 9.80 25.63 -49.37
C GLU A 20 9.01 24.72 -48.39
N GLY A 21 9.31 24.80 -47.09
CA GLY A 21 8.57 24.07 -46.06
C GLY A 21 7.19 24.66 -45.74
N LEU A 22 6.98 25.94 -46.00
CA LEU A 22 5.75 26.66 -45.67
C LEU A 22 4.75 26.76 -46.85
N ARG A 23 5.20 26.54 -48.10
CA ARG A 23 4.34 26.61 -49.30
C ARG A 23 3.66 25.31 -49.72
N ALA A 24 3.90 24.19 -49.03
CA ALA A 24 3.36 22.88 -49.43
C ALA A 24 1.84 22.67 -49.20
N ASN A 25 1.06 23.71 -48.86
CA ASN A 25 -0.40 23.57 -48.66
C ASN A 25 -1.26 24.64 -49.35
N LEU A 26 -0.71 25.44 -50.26
CA LEU A 26 -1.44 26.55 -50.88
C LEU A 26 -1.22 26.62 -52.40
N SER A 27 -1.60 25.56 -53.13
CA SER A 27 -1.92 25.68 -54.57
C SER A 27 -2.42 24.35 -55.15
N HIS A 28 -3.73 24.10 -55.05
CA HIS A 28 -4.45 23.41 -56.12
C HIS A 28 -5.75 24.18 -56.35
N GLN A 29 -5.61 25.33 -57.01
CA GLN A 29 -6.71 26.02 -57.65
C GLN A 29 -6.34 26.15 -59.13
N GLU A 30 -6.51 25.05 -59.87
CA GLU A 30 -6.52 25.11 -61.32
C GLU A 30 -7.82 25.77 -61.77
N LEU A 31 -7.68 26.85 -62.55
CA LEU A 31 -8.75 27.47 -63.31
C LEU A 31 -9.13 26.56 -64.48
N ILE A 32 -10.33 25.95 -64.41
CA ILE A 32 -10.96 25.31 -65.56
C ILE A 32 -11.87 26.35 -66.25
N PRO A 33 -11.72 26.62 -67.55
CA PRO A 33 -12.64 27.49 -68.26
C PRO A 33 -13.86 26.68 -68.73
N GLY A 34 -15.04 27.08 -68.25
CA GLY A 34 -16.34 26.78 -68.86
C GLY A 34 -16.94 25.39 -68.60
N GLY A 35 -18.18 25.37 -68.10
CA GLY A 35 -19.08 24.21 -68.20
C GLY A 35 -19.62 23.69 -66.86
N ASN A 36 -20.86 24.09 -66.57
CA ASN A 36 -21.87 23.50 -65.66
C ASN A 36 -21.46 23.04 -64.24
N ALA A 37 -22.11 23.70 -63.28
CA ALA A 37 -22.07 23.44 -61.85
C ALA A 37 -22.44 22.00 -61.48
N ALA A 38 -21.52 21.30 -60.83
CA ALA A 38 -21.80 20.25 -59.87
C ALA A 38 -20.93 20.49 -58.64
N VAL A 39 -21.54 20.98 -57.57
CA VAL A 39 -20.87 21.17 -56.27
C VAL A 39 -20.63 19.78 -55.68
N VAL A 40 -19.41 19.26 -55.82
CA VAL A 40 -18.96 18.09 -55.06
C VAL A 40 -18.66 18.56 -53.64
N VAL A 41 -19.58 18.27 -52.72
CA VAL A 41 -19.34 18.42 -51.28
C VAL A 41 -18.26 17.41 -50.89
N VAL A 42 -17.01 17.86 -50.82
CA VAL A 42 -15.94 17.09 -50.17
C VAL A 42 -16.25 17.08 -48.68
N ASN A 43 -16.77 15.95 -48.20
CA ASN A 43 -16.90 15.69 -46.77
C ASN A 43 -15.51 15.85 -46.13
N PRO A 44 -15.32 16.70 -45.10
CA PRO A 44 -14.03 16.75 -44.41
C PRO A 44 -13.77 15.37 -43.83
N ALA A 45 -12.70 14.72 -44.30
CA ALA A 45 -12.26 13.45 -43.76
C ALA A 45 -12.18 13.60 -42.23
N ALA A 46 -12.88 12.72 -41.51
CA ALA A 46 -12.85 12.66 -40.07
C ALA A 46 -11.39 12.73 -39.59
N PRO A 47 -11.10 13.45 -38.48
CA PRO A 47 -9.75 13.49 -37.94
C PRO A 47 -9.25 12.05 -37.80
N PRO A 48 -8.00 11.74 -38.19
CA PRO A 48 -7.49 10.39 -38.07
C PRO A 48 -7.70 9.97 -36.62
N THR A 49 -8.57 8.98 -36.43
CA THR A 49 -8.78 8.37 -35.12
C THR A 49 -7.40 8.03 -34.58
N PRO A 50 -7.07 8.39 -33.31
CA PRO A 50 -5.76 8.09 -32.77
C PRO A 50 -5.60 6.58 -32.85
N ASN A 51 -4.80 6.11 -33.81
CA ASN A 51 -4.43 4.72 -33.93
C ASN A 51 -3.89 4.35 -32.56
N ALA A 52 -4.64 3.53 -31.82
CA ALA A 52 -4.20 3.00 -30.54
C ALA A 52 -2.94 2.19 -30.84
N GLN A 53 -1.77 2.84 -30.72
CA GLN A 53 -0.49 2.22 -30.98
C GLN A 53 -0.43 0.97 -30.10
N ARG A 54 -0.50 -0.19 -30.75
CA ARG A 54 -0.45 -1.46 -30.04
C ARG A 54 0.93 -1.58 -29.44
N VAL A 55 1.00 -1.51 -28.11
CA VAL A 55 2.25 -1.70 -27.36
C VAL A 55 2.84 -3.05 -27.74
N THR A 56 4.05 -3.03 -28.29
CA THR A 56 4.74 -4.25 -28.71
C THR A 56 5.29 -4.98 -27.49
N LYS A 57 5.32 -6.32 -27.52
CA LYS A 57 5.88 -7.14 -26.42
C LYS A 57 7.30 -6.71 -26.01
N GLY A 58 8.13 -6.28 -26.98
CA GLY A 58 9.47 -5.75 -26.72
C GLY A 58 9.46 -4.42 -25.94
N GLN A 59 8.53 -3.51 -26.23
CA GLN A 59 8.40 -2.25 -25.49
C GLN A 59 7.95 -2.50 -24.05
N LEU A 60 7.03 -3.44 -23.85
CA LEU A 60 6.61 -3.87 -22.52
C LEU A 60 7.79 -4.47 -21.74
N LEU A 61 8.59 -5.33 -22.37
CA LEU A 61 9.78 -5.92 -21.74
C LEU A 61 10.79 -4.84 -21.33
N ILE A 62 11.04 -3.84 -22.17
CA ILE A 62 11.93 -2.71 -21.83
C ILE A 62 11.39 -1.96 -20.61
N VAL A 63 10.10 -1.61 -20.59
CA VAL A 63 9.49 -0.93 -19.43
C VAL A 63 9.55 -1.78 -18.17
N SER A 64 9.30 -3.09 -18.26
CA SER A 64 9.42 -3.99 -17.12
C SER A 64 10.84 -4.04 -16.57
N VAL A 65 11.85 -4.10 -17.43
CA VAL A 65 13.27 -4.05 -17.01
C VAL A 65 13.60 -2.72 -16.37
N LEU A 66 13.19 -1.59 -16.97
CA LEU A 66 13.39 -0.27 -16.39
C LEU A 66 12.69 -0.18 -15.03
N CYS A 67 11.43 -0.58 -14.91
CA CYS A 67 10.69 -0.57 -13.66
C CYS A 67 11.35 -1.44 -12.58
N TYR A 68 11.84 -2.63 -12.94
CA TYR A 68 12.57 -3.52 -12.04
C TYR A 68 13.88 -2.91 -11.53
N VAL A 69 14.66 -2.30 -12.42
CA VAL A 69 15.89 -1.60 -12.01
C VAL A 69 15.56 -0.40 -11.13
N ASN A 70 14.46 0.31 -11.40
CA ASN A 70 13.99 1.42 -10.57
C ASN A 70 13.65 0.92 -9.17
N LEU A 71 12.98 -0.23 -9.05
CA LEU A 71 12.68 -0.86 -7.77
C LEU A 71 13.96 -1.11 -6.96
N ILE A 72 14.99 -1.70 -7.58
CA ILE A 72 16.29 -1.94 -6.93
C ILE A 72 16.94 -0.62 -6.49
N ASN A 73 16.86 0.43 -7.30
CA ASN A 73 17.39 1.75 -6.97
C ASN A 73 16.77 2.31 -5.68
N TYR A 74 15.45 2.26 -5.58
CA TYR A 74 14.78 2.71 -4.36
C TYR A 74 15.03 1.79 -3.17
N MET A 75 15.15 0.47 -3.39
CA MET A 75 15.52 -0.46 -2.32
C MET A 75 16.90 -0.15 -1.73
N ASP A 76 17.91 0.14 -2.55
CA ASP A 76 19.26 0.50 -2.07
C ASP A 76 19.23 1.78 -1.23
N ARG A 77 18.56 2.83 -1.73
CA ARG A 77 18.37 4.10 -1.00
C ARG A 77 17.74 3.91 0.37
N PHE A 78 16.69 3.08 0.46
CA PHE A 78 16.02 2.83 1.74
C PHE A 78 16.77 1.83 2.63
N THR A 79 17.65 1.00 2.07
CA THR A 79 18.44 0.05 2.84
C THR A 79 19.31 0.76 3.86
N VAL A 80 20.04 1.80 3.43
CA VAL A 80 20.89 2.65 4.28
C VAL A 80 20.12 3.25 5.45
N ALA A 81 18.99 3.90 5.15
CA ALA A 81 18.15 4.52 6.16
C ALA A 81 17.56 3.47 7.12
N GLY A 82 17.31 2.26 6.62
CA GLY A 82 16.83 1.13 7.38
C GLY A 82 17.82 0.56 8.39
N ILE A 83 19.11 0.58 8.09
CA ILE A 83 20.20 0.03 8.94
C ILE A 83 21.06 1.13 9.57
N LEU A 84 20.63 2.40 9.49
CA LEU A 84 21.44 3.54 9.92
C LEU A 84 21.92 3.42 11.38
N TYR A 85 21.05 2.93 12.27
CA TYR A 85 21.39 2.69 13.67
C TYR A 85 22.46 1.59 13.84
N ASP A 86 22.39 0.53 13.05
CA ASP A 86 23.39 -0.55 13.07
C ASP A 86 24.74 -0.04 12.54
N ILE A 87 24.71 0.82 11.51
CA ILE A 87 25.91 1.51 10.97
C ILE A 87 26.52 2.42 12.04
N GLN A 88 25.69 3.18 12.77
CA GLN A 88 26.15 4.05 13.85
C GLN A 88 26.92 3.28 14.93
N HIS A 89 26.36 2.15 15.39
CA HIS A 89 27.01 1.27 16.36
C HIS A 89 28.27 0.57 15.81
N CYS A 90 28.28 0.16 14.54
CA CYS A 90 29.44 -0.51 13.95
C CYS A 90 30.67 0.41 13.80
N PHE A 91 30.44 1.68 13.44
CA PHE A 91 31.52 2.64 13.20
C PHE A 91 31.75 3.62 14.36
N ASP A 92 30.96 3.53 15.44
CA ASP A 92 30.97 4.44 16.59
C ASP A 92 30.88 5.92 16.17
N ILE A 93 29.92 6.23 15.29
CA ILE A 93 29.76 7.56 14.68
C ILE A 93 28.60 8.34 15.29
N SER A 94 28.75 9.67 15.37
CA SER A 94 27.71 10.57 15.86
C SER A 94 26.54 10.71 14.87
N ASP A 95 25.38 11.17 15.36
CA ASP A 95 24.21 11.48 14.52
C ASP A 95 24.52 12.47 13.40
N SER A 96 25.43 13.43 13.63
CA SER A 96 25.87 14.38 12.61
C SER A 96 26.62 13.71 11.46
N GLN A 97 27.48 12.72 11.75
CA GLN A 97 28.19 11.95 10.74
C GLN A 97 27.27 10.95 10.02
N ALA A 98 26.30 10.36 10.72
CA ALA A 98 25.28 9.53 10.10
C ALA A 98 24.39 10.34 9.13
N GLY A 99 24.05 11.58 9.49
CA GLY A 99 23.40 12.54 8.59
C GLY A 99 24.27 12.90 7.40
N LEU A 100 25.56 13.16 7.63
CA LEU A 100 26.53 13.47 6.57
C LEU A 100 26.62 12.36 5.50
N LEU A 101 26.51 11.10 5.92
CA LEU A 101 26.50 9.96 4.99
C LEU A 101 25.37 10.04 3.96
N GLN A 102 24.17 10.46 4.40
CA GLN A 102 23.02 10.62 3.50
C GLN A 102 23.15 11.89 2.66
N THR A 103 23.57 13.01 3.25
CA THR A 103 23.68 14.28 2.52
C THR A 103 24.79 14.24 1.48
N ALA A 104 25.93 13.62 1.76
CA ALA A 104 27.04 13.49 0.81
C ALA A 104 26.62 12.72 -0.46
N PHE A 105 25.85 11.64 -0.29
CA PHE A 105 25.26 10.90 -1.42
C PHE A 105 24.33 11.80 -2.26
N VAL A 106 23.41 12.52 -1.61
CA VAL A 106 22.45 13.40 -2.30
C VAL A 106 23.17 14.54 -3.04
N LEU A 107 24.20 15.14 -2.43
CA LEU A 107 24.97 16.22 -3.04
C LEU A 107 25.69 15.74 -4.31
N VAL A 108 26.35 14.58 -4.25
CA VAL A 108 27.04 14.01 -5.42
C VAL A 108 26.03 13.65 -6.51
N TYR A 109 24.91 13.01 -6.14
CA TYR A 109 23.82 12.71 -7.07
C TYR A 109 23.30 13.99 -7.76
N MET A 110 23.09 15.07 -7.00
CA MET A 110 22.59 16.35 -7.52
C MET A 110 23.55 16.98 -8.55
N VAL A 111 24.85 16.94 -8.28
CA VAL A 111 25.87 17.49 -9.21
C VAL A 111 26.03 16.61 -10.45
N MET A 112 25.93 15.29 -10.28
CA MET A 112 26.13 14.34 -11.38
C MET A 112 24.90 14.20 -12.28
N ALA A 113 23.69 14.46 -11.79
CA ALA A 113 22.47 14.33 -12.58
C ALA A 113 22.47 15.22 -13.85
N PRO A 114 22.78 16.52 -13.81
CA PRO A 114 22.92 17.34 -15.01
C PRO A 114 24.01 16.84 -15.97
N LEU A 115 25.14 16.36 -15.42
CA LEU A 115 26.25 15.84 -16.22
C LEU A 115 25.83 14.60 -17.02
N PHE A 116 25.15 13.65 -16.38
CA PHE A 116 24.63 12.46 -17.04
C PHE A 116 23.46 12.76 -17.98
N GLY A 117 22.65 13.79 -17.69
CA GLY A 117 21.65 14.29 -18.65
C GLY A 117 22.30 14.76 -19.94
N TYR A 118 23.33 15.61 -19.84
CA TYR A 118 24.10 16.07 -21.00
C TYR A 118 24.83 14.94 -21.73
N LEU A 119 25.44 14.00 -21.00
CA LEU A 119 26.08 12.83 -21.61
C LEU A 119 25.06 11.91 -22.29
N GLY A 120 23.84 11.80 -21.75
CA GLY A 120 22.75 11.00 -22.31
C GLY A 120 22.23 11.51 -23.64
N ASP A 121 22.44 12.79 -23.96
CA ASP A 121 22.06 13.34 -25.26
C ASP A 121 23.16 13.19 -26.32
N ARG A 122 24.43 13.04 -25.92
CA ARG A 122 25.57 12.91 -26.84
C ARG A 122 26.01 11.47 -27.08
N TYR A 123 25.87 10.62 -26.07
CA TYR A 123 26.29 9.23 -26.13
C TYR A 123 25.08 8.29 -26.14
N SER A 124 25.35 7.04 -26.51
CA SER A 124 24.34 5.99 -26.48
C SER A 124 23.80 5.75 -25.06
N ARG A 125 22.58 6.23 -24.81
CA ARG A 125 21.84 6.11 -23.53
C ARG A 125 21.86 4.70 -22.92
N LYS A 126 21.73 3.67 -23.76
CA LYS A 126 21.77 2.25 -23.35
C LYS A 126 23.08 1.88 -22.66
N TYR A 127 24.22 2.20 -23.28
CA TYR A 127 25.53 1.84 -22.73
C TYR A 127 25.85 2.69 -21.50
N LEU A 128 25.49 3.96 -21.51
CA LEU A 128 25.69 4.86 -20.39
C LEU A 128 24.95 4.37 -19.13
N MET A 129 23.69 3.96 -19.30
CA MET A 129 22.90 3.34 -18.23
C MET A 129 23.49 2.00 -17.77
N ALA A 130 23.88 1.12 -18.69
CA ALA A 130 24.43 -0.19 -18.34
C ALA A 130 25.73 -0.08 -17.53
N VAL A 131 26.64 0.82 -17.95
CA VAL A 131 27.90 1.11 -17.23
C VAL A 131 27.59 1.71 -15.86
N GLY A 132 26.63 2.64 -15.78
CA GLY A 132 26.22 3.24 -14.52
C GLY A 132 25.64 2.25 -13.52
N ILE A 133 24.76 1.36 -13.95
CA ILE A 133 24.18 0.28 -13.11
C ILE A 133 25.28 -0.68 -12.64
N PHE A 134 26.19 -1.08 -13.55
CA PHE A 134 27.32 -1.94 -13.20
C PHE A 134 28.24 -1.27 -12.17
N PHE A 135 28.59 0.00 -12.40
CA PHE A 135 29.43 0.78 -11.50
C PHE A 135 28.80 0.95 -10.12
N TRP A 136 27.52 1.31 -10.07
CA TRP A 136 26.78 1.42 -8.81
C TRP A 136 26.72 0.08 -8.06
N SER A 137 26.40 -1.01 -8.76
CA SER A 137 26.34 -2.35 -8.15
C SER A 137 27.68 -2.78 -7.57
N LEU A 138 28.78 -2.51 -8.30
CA LEU A 138 30.13 -2.80 -7.85
C LEU A 138 30.52 -1.93 -6.65
N ALA A 139 30.18 -0.63 -6.67
CA ALA A 139 30.44 0.28 -5.57
C ALA A 139 29.67 -0.11 -4.30
N THR A 140 28.41 -0.54 -4.43
CA THR A 140 27.61 -1.05 -3.30
C THR A 140 28.19 -2.35 -2.74
N LEU A 141 28.62 -3.27 -3.62
CA LEU A 141 29.22 -4.54 -3.20
C LEU A 141 30.53 -4.30 -2.44
N VAL A 142 31.46 -3.54 -3.03
CA VAL A 142 32.77 -3.24 -2.42
C VAL A 142 32.60 -2.40 -1.16
N GLY A 143 31.68 -1.42 -1.19
CA GLY A 143 31.35 -0.58 -0.03
C GLY A 143 30.84 -1.38 1.17
N SER A 144 30.18 -2.53 0.95
CA SER A 144 29.66 -3.39 2.02
C SER A 144 30.74 -4.05 2.87
N PHE A 145 31.98 -4.14 2.36
CA PHE A 145 33.11 -4.75 3.08
C PHE A 145 34.09 -3.71 3.65
N MET A 146 33.75 -2.42 3.61
CA MET A 146 34.65 -1.36 4.05
C MET A 146 34.72 -1.26 5.58
N PRO A 147 35.92 -1.33 6.19
CA PRO A 147 36.09 -1.30 7.66
C PRO A 147 36.13 0.10 8.25
N ASN A 148 36.29 1.14 7.45
CA ASN A 148 36.43 2.53 7.90
C ASN A 148 35.24 3.38 7.42
N TYR A 149 34.73 4.28 8.27
CA TYR A 149 33.63 5.18 7.92
C TYR A 149 33.97 6.08 6.72
N GLY A 150 35.19 6.63 6.65
CA GLY A 150 35.60 7.52 5.55
C GLY A 150 35.62 6.83 4.18
N THR A 151 36.09 5.57 4.11
CA THR A 151 36.07 4.81 2.85
C THR A 151 34.64 4.38 2.51
N PHE A 152 33.84 4.00 3.51
CA PHE A 152 32.42 3.72 3.31
C PHE A 152 31.65 4.93 2.75
N LEU A 153 31.88 6.14 3.29
CA LEU A 153 31.33 7.40 2.80
C LEU A 153 31.71 7.66 1.34
N LEU A 154 32.98 7.44 0.98
CA LEU A 154 33.47 7.62 -0.38
C LEU A 154 32.81 6.65 -1.37
N PHE A 155 32.64 5.38 -0.99
CA PHE A 155 31.88 4.43 -1.80
C PHE A 155 30.41 4.83 -1.94
N ARG A 156 29.80 5.48 -0.92
CA ARG A 156 28.46 6.05 -1.06
C ARG A 156 28.39 7.22 -2.02
N CYS A 157 29.42 8.05 -2.09
CA CYS A 157 29.53 9.06 -3.13
C CYS A 157 29.57 8.40 -4.53
N PHE A 158 30.35 7.34 -4.71
CA PHE A 158 30.40 6.59 -5.99
C PHE A 158 29.07 5.95 -6.36
N VAL A 159 28.35 5.40 -5.39
CA VAL A 159 26.97 4.94 -5.58
C VAL A 159 26.09 6.08 -6.12
N GLY A 160 26.18 7.27 -5.54
CA GLY A 160 25.48 8.48 -6.03
C GLY A 160 25.80 8.85 -7.48
N VAL A 161 27.05 8.69 -7.91
CA VAL A 161 27.46 8.90 -9.32
C VAL A 161 26.76 7.89 -10.24
N GLY A 162 26.80 6.61 -9.90
CA GLY A 162 26.18 5.56 -10.71
C GLY A 162 24.66 5.69 -10.77
N GLU A 163 24.01 5.96 -9.64
CA GLU A 163 22.56 6.17 -9.58
C GLU A 163 22.07 7.38 -10.41
N ALA A 164 22.82 8.48 -10.43
CA ALA A 164 22.49 9.67 -11.20
C ALA A 164 22.37 9.39 -12.70
N SER A 165 23.17 8.45 -13.22
CA SER A 165 23.08 8.02 -14.61
C SER A 165 21.74 7.34 -14.93
N TYR A 166 21.27 6.47 -14.06
CA TYR A 166 20.05 5.71 -14.28
C TYR A 166 18.80 6.60 -14.11
N SER A 167 18.75 7.40 -13.04
CA SER A 167 17.59 8.25 -12.73
C SER A 167 17.33 9.35 -13.77
N THR A 168 18.37 9.83 -14.46
CA THR A 168 18.22 10.85 -15.52
C THR A 168 17.86 10.25 -16.88
N ILE A 169 18.40 9.08 -17.23
CA ILE A 169 18.24 8.47 -18.55
C ILE A 169 16.98 7.58 -18.64
N ALA A 170 16.59 6.90 -17.57
CA ALA A 170 15.46 5.96 -17.63
C ALA A 170 14.12 6.62 -18.03
N PRO A 171 13.73 7.78 -17.48
CA PRO A 171 12.48 8.43 -17.88
C PRO A 171 12.49 8.93 -19.33
N THR A 172 13.66 9.32 -19.86
CA THR A 172 13.79 9.80 -21.24
C THR A 172 13.65 8.65 -22.24
N ILE A 173 14.18 7.46 -21.94
CA ILE A 173 13.95 6.26 -22.76
C ILE A 173 12.46 5.89 -22.82
N ILE A 174 11.75 5.98 -21.70
CA ILE A 174 10.30 5.73 -21.67
C ILE A 174 9.55 6.80 -22.48
N SER A 175 9.95 8.06 -22.34
CA SER A 175 9.39 9.19 -23.10
C SER A 175 9.51 9.00 -24.61
N ASP A 176 10.64 8.45 -25.08
CA ASP A 176 10.92 8.28 -26.50
C ASP A 176 10.26 7.01 -27.08
N LEU A 177 9.98 6.01 -26.24
CA LEU A 177 9.42 4.73 -26.68
C LEU A 177 7.89 4.75 -26.85
N PHE A 178 7.20 5.68 -26.18
CA PHE A 178 5.72 5.76 -26.14
C PHE A 178 5.21 7.15 -26.53
N VAL A 179 4.07 7.19 -27.23
CA VAL A 179 3.44 8.43 -27.71
C VAL A 179 2.04 8.61 -27.11
N GLY A 180 1.63 9.86 -26.89
CA GLY A 180 0.30 10.21 -26.36
C GLY A 180 0.03 9.65 -24.96
N ASP A 181 -1.19 9.19 -24.71
CA ASP A 181 -1.64 8.70 -23.40
C ASP A 181 -0.84 7.50 -22.87
N THR A 182 -0.25 6.69 -23.76
CA THR A 182 0.54 5.52 -23.37
C THR A 182 1.83 5.92 -22.65
N ARG A 183 2.44 7.07 -23.01
CA ARG A 183 3.62 7.61 -22.34
C ARG A 183 3.32 7.95 -20.88
N SER A 184 2.23 8.67 -20.63
CA SER A 184 1.82 9.04 -19.28
C SER A 184 1.53 7.82 -18.41
N LYS A 185 0.88 6.79 -18.98
CA LYS A 185 0.61 5.52 -18.28
C LYS A 185 1.91 4.78 -17.93
N MET A 186 2.88 4.70 -18.84
CA MET A 186 4.15 4.01 -18.59
C MET A 186 5.05 4.78 -17.62
N LEU A 187 5.06 6.12 -17.68
CA LEU A 187 5.74 6.94 -16.69
C LEU A 187 5.08 6.83 -15.31
N ALA A 188 3.75 6.80 -15.25
CA ALA A 188 3.04 6.55 -14.00
C ALA A 188 3.40 5.18 -13.41
N LEU A 189 3.47 4.13 -14.24
CA LEU A 189 3.92 2.80 -13.82
C LEU A 189 5.38 2.81 -13.30
N PHE A 190 6.27 3.52 -14.00
CA PHE A 190 7.67 3.67 -13.60
C PHE A 190 7.80 4.35 -12.23
N TYR A 191 7.08 5.46 -12.00
CA TYR A 191 7.09 6.18 -10.73
C TYR A 191 6.30 5.46 -9.64
N PHE A 192 5.33 4.61 -9.98
CA PHE A 192 4.62 3.76 -9.02
C PHE A 192 5.55 2.73 -8.36
N ALA A 193 6.68 2.38 -8.99
CA ALA A 193 7.69 1.52 -8.38
C ALA A 193 8.34 2.13 -7.11
N ILE A 194 8.28 3.45 -6.95
CA ILE A 194 8.88 4.18 -5.82
C ILE A 194 8.26 3.76 -4.47
N PRO A 195 6.93 3.89 -4.25
CA PRO A 195 6.31 3.44 -3.01
C PRO A 195 6.43 1.92 -2.81
N VAL A 196 6.44 1.13 -3.89
CA VAL A 196 6.59 -0.33 -3.82
C VAL A 196 7.97 -0.72 -3.27
N GLY A 197 9.06 -0.10 -3.75
CA GLY A 197 10.41 -0.37 -3.23
C GLY A 197 10.55 -0.06 -1.74
N ARG A 198 9.84 0.95 -1.24
CA ARG A 198 9.77 1.27 0.19
C ARG A 198 9.05 0.19 1.00
N LEU A 199 7.95 -0.36 0.47
CA LEU A 199 7.18 -1.43 1.10
C LEU A 199 7.92 -2.76 1.05
N ASP A 200 8.59 -3.08 -0.04
CA ASP A 200 9.39 -4.30 -0.19
C ASP A 200 10.55 -4.32 0.80
N PHE A 201 11.24 -3.19 0.99
CA PHE A 201 12.26 -3.09 2.03
C PHE A 201 11.68 -3.18 3.45
N ALA A 202 10.54 -2.52 3.71
CA ALA A 202 9.88 -2.59 5.02
C ALA A 202 9.40 -4.01 5.34
N THR A 203 8.83 -4.72 4.35
CA THR A 203 8.41 -6.12 4.50
C THR A 203 9.60 -7.05 4.62
N LEU A 204 10.71 -6.84 3.89
CA LEU A 204 11.95 -7.58 4.04
C LEU A 204 12.53 -7.39 5.45
N LYS A 205 12.62 -6.14 5.94
CA LYS A 205 13.07 -5.83 7.30
C LYS A 205 12.16 -6.49 8.35
N LEU A 206 10.85 -6.44 8.16
CA LEU A 206 9.88 -7.12 9.02
C LEU A 206 10.02 -8.64 8.94
N HIS A 207 10.30 -9.22 7.79
CA HIS A 207 10.46 -10.67 7.60
C HIS A 207 11.76 -11.18 8.20
N VAL A 208 12.86 -10.44 8.02
CA VAL A 208 14.16 -10.70 8.65
C VAL A 208 14.06 -10.57 10.17
N LYS A 209 13.43 -9.49 10.66
CA LYS A 209 13.20 -9.28 12.09
C LYS A 209 12.21 -10.29 12.67
N SER A 210 11.19 -10.70 11.92
CA SER A 210 10.22 -11.75 12.30
C SER A 210 10.85 -13.15 12.37
N ARG A 211 11.82 -13.45 11.50
CA ARG A 211 12.61 -14.69 11.60
C ARG A 211 13.54 -14.70 12.83
N ARG A 212 14.04 -13.53 13.24
CA ARG A 212 14.93 -13.39 14.41
C ARG A 212 14.15 -13.27 15.73
N ILE A 213 12.95 -12.68 15.71
CA ILE A 213 12.01 -12.68 16.82
C ILE A 213 11.17 -13.94 16.71
N SER A 214 11.67 -15.05 17.27
CA SER A 214 10.77 -16.07 17.81
C SER A 214 9.70 -15.32 18.60
N ARG A 215 8.43 -15.41 18.20
CA ARG A 215 7.31 -14.83 18.95
C ARG A 215 7.35 -15.44 20.34
N GLY A 216 8.09 -14.80 21.24
CA GLY A 216 8.04 -15.10 22.66
C GLY A 216 6.57 -15.02 23.05
N ASN A 217 6.06 -16.06 23.70
CA ASN A 217 4.73 -16.02 24.27
C ASN A 217 4.62 -14.73 25.08
N HIS A 218 3.81 -13.76 24.66
CA HIS A 218 3.55 -12.57 25.45
C HIS A 218 2.94 -13.04 26.78
N THR A 219 3.72 -12.92 27.86
CA THR A 219 3.26 -13.21 29.22
C THR A 219 2.29 -12.11 29.62
N VAL A 220 1.02 -12.47 29.80
CA VAL A 220 0.00 -11.55 30.31
C VAL A 220 0.02 -11.67 31.84
N PHE A 221 0.28 -10.57 32.54
CA PHE A 221 0.31 -10.55 34.01
C PHE A 221 -1.08 -10.31 34.61
N HIS A 222 -1.31 -10.76 35.84
CA HIS A 222 -2.60 -10.64 36.52
C HIS A 222 -2.79 -9.27 37.20
N LEU A 223 -2.83 -8.20 36.40
CA LEU A 223 -2.87 -6.81 36.89
C LEU A 223 -4.07 -6.47 37.79
N GLU A 224 -5.13 -7.28 37.80
CA GLU A 224 -6.25 -7.09 38.72
C GLU A 224 -5.86 -7.24 40.19
N LYS A 225 -4.79 -7.98 40.50
CA LYS A 225 -4.26 -8.10 41.87
C LYS A 225 -3.67 -6.77 42.39
N LEU A 226 -3.32 -5.84 41.51
CA LEU A 226 -2.85 -4.50 41.91
C LEU A 226 -3.98 -3.60 42.44
N LYS A 227 -5.24 -4.05 42.36
CA LYS A 227 -6.35 -3.35 43.03
C LYS A 227 -6.31 -3.55 44.55
N ASP A 228 -5.66 -4.59 45.02
CA ASP A 228 -5.43 -4.81 46.44
C ASP A 228 -4.29 -3.92 46.92
N LEU A 229 -4.57 -3.07 47.93
CA LEU A 229 -3.63 -2.07 48.46
C LEU A 229 -2.32 -2.67 48.97
N THR A 230 -2.37 -3.87 49.54
CA THR A 230 -1.18 -4.58 50.04
C THR A 230 -0.27 -5.05 48.90
N CYS A 231 -0.84 -5.69 47.88
CA CYS A 231 -0.12 -6.15 46.69
C CYS A 231 0.50 -4.98 45.91
N ALA A 232 -0.22 -3.85 45.81
CA ALA A 232 0.31 -2.63 45.19
C ALA A 232 1.51 -2.06 45.96
N HIS A 233 1.46 -2.09 47.30
CA HIS A 233 2.56 -1.62 48.13
C HIS A 233 3.80 -2.53 48.03
N GLU A 234 3.61 -3.85 48.09
CA GLU A 234 4.68 -4.84 47.90
C GLU A 234 5.38 -4.69 46.54
N TYR A 235 4.60 -4.48 45.48
CA TYR A 235 5.16 -4.22 44.15
C TYR A 235 5.95 -2.91 44.09
N ALA A 236 5.43 -1.83 44.68
CA ALA A 236 6.11 -0.53 44.70
C ALA A 236 7.46 -0.60 45.43
N VAL A 237 7.51 -1.31 46.56
CA VAL A 237 8.75 -1.53 47.33
C VAL A 237 9.74 -2.39 46.54
N ALA A 238 9.27 -3.48 45.92
CA ALA A 238 10.12 -4.35 45.11
C ALA A 238 10.74 -3.63 43.91
N VAL A 239 9.97 -2.72 43.29
CA VAL A 239 10.45 -1.86 42.21
C VAL A 239 11.48 -0.86 42.72
N SER A 240 11.18 -0.11 43.79
CA SER A 240 12.12 0.88 44.36
C SER A 240 13.46 0.24 44.73
N ASN A 241 13.43 -0.87 45.45
CA ASN A 241 14.64 -1.57 45.90
C ASN A 241 15.52 -2.04 44.73
N ARG A 242 14.93 -2.41 43.59
CA ARG A 242 15.69 -2.82 42.38
C ARG A 242 16.33 -1.63 41.68
N PHE A 243 15.66 -0.49 41.68
CA PHE A 243 16.18 0.74 41.07
C PHE A 243 17.23 1.43 41.94
N ASP A 244 17.17 1.30 43.26
CA ASP A 244 18.18 1.83 44.19
C ASP A 244 19.56 1.15 44.00
N VAL A 245 19.59 -0.07 43.48
CA VAL A 245 20.83 -0.83 43.17
C VAL A 245 21.44 -0.43 41.82
N LEU A 246 20.64 0.17 40.93
CA LEU A 246 21.07 0.60 39.59
C LEU A 246 21.69 2.00 39.67
N GLY A 247 22.96 2.06 40.06
CA GLY A 247 23.77 3.28 40.02
C GLY A 247 23.81 3.91 38.61
N ALA A 248 24.10 5.22 38.57
CA ALA A 248 24.05 6.08 37.38
C ALA A 248 24.62 5.43 36.10
N LEU A 249 23.73 4.94 35.23
CA LEU A 249 24.06 4.38 33.92
C LEU A 249 24.07 5.50 32.86
N GLY A 250 25.05 5.42 31.95
CA GLY A 250 25.44 6.50 31.04
C GLY A 250 24.77 6.53 29.65
N ASP A 251 24.02 5.50 29.23
CA ASP A 251 23.31 5.46 27.92
C ASP A 251 21.78 5.31 28.07
N PRO A 252 20.96 6.22 27.53
CA PRO A 252 19.49 6.14 27.53
C PRO A 252 18.89 4.83 27.00
N VAL A 253 19.53 4.18 26.03
CA VAL A 253 18.98 2.93 25.43
C VAL A 253 19.17 1.74 26.37
N GLU A 254 20.35 1.60 26.97
CA GLU A 254 20.64 0.56 27.95
C GLU A 254 19.84 0.76 29.24
N LEU A 255 19.64 2.03 29.65
CA LEU A 255 18.77 2.40 30.75
C LEU A 255 17.34 1.89 30.55
N TRP A 256 16.77 2.07 29.34
CA TRP A 256 15.41 1.63 29.06
C TRP A 256 15.26 0.11 29.09
N ASP A 257 16.22 -0.62 28.52
CA ASP A 257 16.17 -2.08 28.51
C ASP A 257 16.37 -2.67 29.90
N THR A 258 17.19 -2.02 30.73
CA THR A 258 17.38 -2.38 32.15
C THR A 258 16.11 -2.09 32.95
N PHE A 259 15.54 -0.89 32.79
CA PHE A 259 14.27 -0.50 33.41
C PHE A 259 13.16 -1.50 33.08
N LYS A 260 12.99 -1.80 31.80
CA LYS A 260 11.97 -2.73 31.31
C LYS A 260 12.15 -4.12 31.91
N ARG A 261 13.38 -4.62 31.97
CA ARG A 261 13.71 -5.95 32.50
C ARG A 261 13.39 -6.05 34.00
N GLU A 262 13.89 -5.11 34.79
CA GLU A 262 13.67 -5.09 36.23
C GLU A 262 12.20 -4.91 36.59
N THR A 263 11.49 -4.03 35.89
CA THR A 263 10.05 -3.82 36.09
C THR A 263 9.26 -5.09 35.75
N LEU A 264 9.55 -5.74 34.62
CA LEU A 264 8.89 -6.99 34.25
C LEU A 264 9.18 -8.13 35.22
N GLN A 265 10.39 -8.17 35.79
CA GLN A 265 10.78 -9.17 36.77
C GLN A 265 10.09 -8.95 38.12
N ALA A 266 10.01 -7.70 38.59
CA ALA A 266 9.24 -7.33 39.77
C ALA A 266 7.75 -7.68 39.63
N VAL A 267 7.15 -7.39 38.47
CA VAL A 267 5.76 -7.78 38.17
C VAL A 267 5.60 -9.30 38.21
N LYS A 268 6.56 -10.04 37.66
CA LYS A 268 6.50 -11.51 37.62
C LYS A 268 6.57 -12.13 39.02
N GLU A 269 7.39 -11.58 39.91
CA GLU A 269 7.57 -12.07 41.28
C GLU A 269 6.41 -11.69 42.20
N CYS A 270 5.95 -10.43 42.18
CA CYS A 270 4.90 -9.96 43.09
C CYS A 270 3.49 -10.37 42.63
N ILE A 271 3.19 -10.28 41.33
CA ILE A 271 1.81 -10.42 40.82
C ILE A 271 1.59 -11.81 40.21
N GLY A 272 2.62 -12.33 39.54
CA GLY A 272 2.57 -13.59 38.81
C GLY A 272 1.87 -13.49 37.45
N GLU A 273 2.05 -14.51 36.63
CA GLU A 273 1.41 -14.61 35.33
C GLU A 273 -0.09 -14.88 35.47
N ARG A 274 -0.90 -14.24 34.62
CA ARG A 274 -2.33 -14.55 34.54
C ARG A 274 -2.45 -16.01 34.07
N PRO A 275 -3.14 -16.89 34.82
CA PRO A 275 -3.39 -18.23 34.33
C PRO A 275 -4.12 -18.08 32.99
N ARG A 276 -3.62 -18.76 31.95
CA ARG A 276 -4.33 -18.81 30.67
C ARG A 276 -5.77 -19.21 30.99
N SER A 277 -6.73 -18.33 30.67
CA SER A 277 -8.16 -18.65 30.82
C SER A 277 -8.44 -19.87 29.95
N ARG A 278 -8.32 -21.06 30.55
CA ARG A 278 -8.84 -22.30 29.99
C ARG A 278 -10.33 -22.04 29.88
N ARG A 279 -10.89 -22.22 28.68
CA ARG A 279 -12.27 -21.88 28.32
C ARG A 279 -13.19 -22.17 29.52
N GLY A 280 -13.74 -21.13 30.15
CA GLY A 280 -14.38 -21.22 31.48
C GLY A 280 -15.65 -22.08 31.56
N PHE A 281 -15.95 -22.85 30.51
CA PHE A 281 -17.06 -23.80 30.49
C PHE A 281 -16.70 -25.20 31.00
N VAL A 282 -15.41 -25.54 31.12
CA VAL A 282 -14.98 -26.89 31.50
C VAL A 282 -15.00 -27.05 33.01
N SER A 283 -15.72 -28.05 33.52
CA SER A 283 -15.81 -28.35 34.95
C SER A 283 -14.53 -28.99 35.51
N THR A 284 -14.36 -28.92 36.83
CA THR A 284 -13.24 -29.54 37.56
C THR A 284 -13.19 -31.05 37.37
N GLU A 285 -14.34 -31.72 37.42
CA GLU A 285 -14.50 -33.16 37.13
C GLU A 285 -13.95 -33.51 35.72
N THR A 286 -14.27 -32.71 34.70
CA THR A 286 -13.78 -32.93 33.35
C THR A 286 -12.27 -32.72 33.24
N LEU A 287 -11.71 -31.76 33.98
CA LEU A 287 -10.27 -31.50 34.03
C LEU A 287 -9.50 -32.67 34.65
N GLU A 288 -9.99 -33.20 35.77
CA GLU A 288 -9.42 -34.40 36.41
C GLU A 288 -9.40 -35.58 35.43
N LYS A 289 -10.49 -35.81 34.69
CA LYS A 289 -10.53 -36.86 33.65
C LYS A 289 -9.62 -36.60 32.45
N ILE A 290 -9.36 -35.34 32.09
CA ILE A 290 -8.36 -34.99 31.06
C ILE A 290 -6.95 -35.33 31.56
N GLU A 291 -6.66 -35.05 32.83
CA GLU A 291 -5.36 -35.33 33.45
C GLU A 291 -5.14 -36.83 33.64
N GLU A 292 -6.14 -37.58 34.10
CA GLU A 292 -6.12 -39.05 34.16
C GLU A 292 -5.89 -39.67 32.77
N SER A 293 -6.58 -39.16 31.74
CA SER A 293 -6.39 -39.62 30.36
C SER A 293 -4.97 -39.33 29.85
N ARG A 294 -4.43 -38.15 30.20
CA ARG A 294 -3.03 -37.80 29.88
C ARG A 294 -2.05 -38.70 30.61
N ALA A 295 -2.28 -39.02 31.88
CA ALA A 295 -1.45 -39.92 32.68
C ALA A 295 -1.47 -41.34 32.11
N ALA A 296 -2.65 -41.87 31.73
CA ALA A 296 -2.77 -43.17 31.09
C ALA A 296 -2.04 -43.25 29.73
N ARG A 297 -2.00 -42.14 28.98
CA ARG A 297 -1.22 -42.03 27.73
C ARG A 297 0.28 -42.05 27.98
N LEU A 298 0.74 -41.39 29.03
CA LEU A 298 2.16 -41.36 29.45
C LEU A 298 2.62 -42.72 30.00
N ALA A 299 1.74 -43.43 30.70
CA ALA A 299 1.97 -44.77 31.24
C ALA A 299 1.90 -45.91 30.19
N GLY A 300 1.55 -45.62 28.93
CA GLY A 300 1.48 -46.61 27.85
C GLY A 300 0.22 -47.48 27.81
N ASN A 301 -0.72 -47.30 28.74
CA ASN A 301 -1.96 -48.08 28.82
C ASN A 301 -3.00 -47.63 27.77
N ARG A 302 -2.93 -48.22 26.57
CA ARG A 302 -3.77 -47.85 25.42
C ARG A 302 -5.28 -47.98 25.66
N ASP A 303 -5.73 -49.02 26.34
CA ASP A 303 -7.17 -49.27 26.55
C ASP A 303 -7.78 -48.37 27.61
N GLN A 304 -7.05 -48.11 28.71
CA GLN A 304 -7.44 -47.13 29.72
C GLN A 304 -7.51 -45.72 29.12
N HIS A 305 -6.52 -45.32 28.31
CA HIS A 305 -6.57 -44.04 27.60
C HIS A 305 -7.76 -43.94 26.64
N ARG A 306 -8.08 -45.00 25.88
CA ARG A 306 -9.26 -45.02 24.98
C ARG A 306 -10.57 -44.87 25.75
N ALA A 307 -10.73 -45.59 26.86
CA ALA A 307 -11.92 -45.51 27.71
C ALA A 307 -12.08 -44.13 28.37
N LEU A 308 -10.99 -43.60 28.95
CA LEU A 308 -10.97 -42.27 29.56
C LEU A 308 -11.21 -41.17 28.53
N SER A 309 -10.60 -41.24 27.35
CA SER A 309 -10.81 -40.27 26.26
C SER A 309 -12.27 -40.22 25.79
N ARG A 310 -12.97 -41.37 25.72
CA ARG A 310 -14.41 -41.41 25.43
C ARG A 310 -15.21 -40.69 26.51
N ARG A 311 -14.95 -40.99 27.79
CA ARG A 311 -15.61 -40.34 28.93
C ARG A 311 -15.37 -38.83 28.96
N THR A 312 -14.12 -38.40 28.74
CA THR A 312 -13.74 -36.99 28.65
C THR A 312 -14.51 -36.26 27.55
N ARG A 313 -14.71 -36.87 26.38
CA ARG A 313 -15.50 -36.26 25.28
C ARG A 313 -16.97 -36.08 25.67
N THR A 314 -17.56 -37.07 26.33
CA THR A 314 -18.95 -36.98 26.83
C THR A 314 -19.09 -35.87 27.87
N LEU A 315 -18.16 -35.80 28.83
CA LEU A 315 -18.15 -34.76 29.85
C LEU A 315 -17.94 -33.36 29.26
N LEU A 316 -17.03 -33.22 28.30
CA LEU A 316 -16.81 -31.95 27.58
C LEU A 316 -18.05 -31.50 26.80
N ARG A 317 -18.80 -32.43 26.21
CA ARG A 317 -20.06 -32.11 25.54
C ARG A 317 -21.11 -31.63 26.54
N ARG A 318 -21.27 -32.34 27.66
CA ARG A 318 -22.18 -31.96 28.76
C ARG A 318 -21.84 -30.57 29.32
N ASP A 319 -20.57 -30.30 29.56
CA ASP A 319 -20.09 -29.02 30.08
C ASP A 319 -20.30 -27.88 29.08
N LYS A 320 -20.10 -28.14 27.79
CA LYS A 320 -20.42 -27.18 26.73
C LYS A 320 -21.92 -26.88 26.67
N GLU A 321 -22.76 -27.90 26.74
CA GLU A 321 -24.23 -27.75 26.74
C GLU A 321 -24.70 -26.96 27.97
N ARG A 322 -24.13 -27.22 29.16
CA ARG A 322 -24.40 -26.45 30.38
C ARG A 322 -24.03 -24.98 30.23
N TYR A 323 -22.86 -24.68 29.67
CA TYR A 323 -22.41 -23.31 29.46
C TYR A 323 -23.23 -22.55 28.41
N VAL A 324 -23.65 -23.21 27.33
CA VAL A 324 -24.55 -22.58 26.35
C VAL A 324 -25.90 -22.28 26.98
N ARG A 325 -26.42 -23.19 27.81
CA ARG A 325 -27.67 -23.00 28.56
C ARG A 325 -27.56 -21.82 29.53
N SER A 326 -26.51 -21.76 30.36
CA SER A 326 -26.33 -20.65 31.30
C SER A 326 -26.20 -19.30 30.57
N LEU A 327 -25.53 -19.29 29.42
CA LEU A 327 -25.40 -18.07 28.62
C LEU A 327 -26.72 -17.63 27.99
N ALA A 328 -27.64 -18.56 27.70
CA ALA A 328 -28.99 -18.25 27.26
C ALA A 328 -29.84 -17.69 28.42
N GLU A 329 -29.75 -18.30 29.61
CA GLU A 329 -30.40 -17.81 30.84
C GLU A 329 -29.91 -16.39 31.21
N ASP A 330 -28.60 -16.11 31.09
CA ASP A 330 -28.04 -14.77 31.29
C ASP A 330 -28.63 -13.74 30.31
N VAL A 331 -28.80 -14.13 29.04
CA VAL A 331 -29.43 -13.25 28.03
C VAL A 331 -30.88 -12.98 28.40
N GLU A 332 -31.66 -14.00 28.74
CA GLU A 332 -33.05 -13.85 29.17
C GLU A 332 -33.17 -12.97 30.42
N GLY A 333 -32.31 -13.18 31.42
CA GLY A 333 -32.27 -12.37 32.64
C GLY A 333 -31.96 -10.90 32.38
N HIS A 334 -30.96 -10.61 31.54
CA HIS A 334 -30.63 -9.24 31.17
C HIS A 334 -31.69 -8.56 30.31
N LEU A 335 -32.36 -9.31 29.42
CA LEU A 335 -33.49 -8.79 28.64
C LEU A 335 -34.69 -8.47 29.53
N ASN A 336 -35.01 -9.34 30.49
CA ASN A 336 -36.09 -9.12 31.46
C ASN A 336 -35.80 -7.93 32.38
N ALA A 337 -34.53 -7.68 32.72
CA ALA A 337 -34.08 -6.51 33.47
C ALA A 337 -33.98 -5.22 32.63
N ASN A 338 -34.32 -5.27 31.34
CA ASN A 338 -34.18 -4.19 30.36
C ASN A 338 -32.75 -3.64 30.23
N ASP A 339 -31.73 -4.45 30.54
CA ASP A 339 -30.32 -4.08 30.39
C ASP A 339 -29.73 -4.64 29.09
N LEU A 340 -29.79 -3.82 28.04
CA LEU A 340 -29.43 -4.21 26.68
C LEU A 340 -27.92 -4.47 26.48
N ARG A 341 -27.06 -3.81 27.28
CA ARG A 341 -25.60 -3.86 27.05
C ARG A 341 -25.00 -5.22 27.43
N PRO A 342 -25.26 -5.80 28.60
CA PRO A 342 -24.83 -7.15 28.96
C PRO A 342 -25.53 -8.22 28.13
N ALA A 343 -26.83 -8.07 27.85
CA ALA A 343 -27.58 -8.98 26.98
C ALA A 343 -26.92 -9.12 25.60
N TYR A 344 -26.57 -8.01 24.96
CA TYR A 344 -25.87 -8.02 23.67
C TYR A 344 -24.48 -8.65 23.74
N ARG A 345 -23.73 -8.44 24.83
CA ARG A 345 -22.42 -9.08 25.02
C ARG A 345 -22.52 -10.59 25.18
N ALA A 346 -23.52 -11.07 25.93
CA ALA A 346 -23.77 -12.49 26.10
C ALA A 346 -24.23 -13.14 24.79
N LEU A 347 -25.13 -12.48 24.06
CA LEU A 347 -25.58 -12.89 22.72
C LEU A 347 -24.41 -12.98 21.72
N LYS A 348 -23.48 -12.01 21.75
CA LYS A 348 -22.29 -12.03 20.89
C LYS A 348 -21.37 -13.22 21.19
N LYS A 349 -21.35 -13.73 22.42
CA LYS A 349 -20.60 -14.93 22.81
C LYS A 349 -21.30 -16.22 22.34
N LEU A 350 -22.64 -16.25 22.30
CA LEU A 350 -23.42 -17.36 21.72
C LEU A 350 -23.24 -17.45 20.20
N ARG A 351 -23.14 -16.30 19.53
CA ARG A 351 -22.89 -16.24 18.08
C ARG A 351 -21.48 -16.76 17.79
N SER A 352 -21.39 -18.02 17.34
CA SER A 352 -20.12 -18.59 16.87
C SER A 352 -19.51 -17.71 15.78
N LYS A 353 -18.18 -17.65 15.69
CA LYS A 353 -17.49 -17.00 14.56
C LYS A 353 -18.12 -17.52 13.27
N SER A 354 -18.49 -16.61 12.37
CA SER A 354 -19.07 -16.93 11.06
C SER A 354 -18.33 -18.13 10.46
N PRO A 355 -19.03 -19.14 9.92
CA PRO A 355 -18.36 -20.19 9.16
C PRO A 355 -17.49 -19.50 8.11
N SER A 356 -16.27 -20.02 7.90
CA SER A 356 -15.47 -19.60 6.75
C SER A 356 -16.36 -19.70 5.53
N ARG A 357 -16.56 -18.60 4.79
CA ARG A 357 -17.34 -18.61 3.55
C ARG A 357 -16.83 -19.78 2.71
N ALA A 358 -17.70 -20.73 2.39
CA ALA A 358 -17.35 -21.80 1.48
C ALA A 358 -16.95 -21.13 0.16
N SER A 359 -15.71 -21.30 -0.27
CA SER A 359 -15.14 -20.65 -1.45
C SER A 359 -15.59 -21.32 -2.75
N ALA A 360 -16.78 -21.89 -2.79
CA ALA A 360 -17.25 -22.67 -3.94
C ALA A 360 -18.67 -22.23 -4.33
N ILE A 361 -18.80 -21.84 -5.60
CA ILE A 361 -20.04 -21.34 -6.21
C ILE A 361 -20.57 -22.43 -7.14
N ARG A 362 -21.89 -22.59 -7.21
CA ARG A 362 -22.54 -23.55 -8.13
C ARG A 362 -22.77 -22.91 -9.49
N THR A 363 -22.44 -23.65 -10.55
CA THR A 363 -22.74 -23.32 -11.95
C THR A 363 -24.23 -23.54 -12.23
N ALA A 364 -24.77 -22.97 -13.31
CA ALA A 364 -26.15 -23.21 -13.76
C ALA A 364 -26.46 -24.71 -13.95
N ASP A 365 -25.46 -25.50 -14.38
CA ASP A 365 -25.56 -26.97 -14.54
C ASP A 365 -25.39 -27.76 -13.21
N GLY A 366 -25.36 -27.09 -12.07
CA GLY A 366 -25.24 -27.70 -10.74
C GLY A 366 -23.83 -28.14 -10.33
N ARG A 367 -22.81 -27.97 -11.17
CA ARG A 367 -21.40 -28.28 -10.83
C ARG A 367 -20.80 -27.26 -9.85
N LEU A 368 -20.02 -27.76 -8.88
CA LEU A 368 -19.33 -26.93 -7.89
C LEU A 368 -18.01 -26.40 -8.47
N VAL A 369 -17.84 -25.08 -8.50
CA VAL A 369 -16.61 -24.41 -8.97
C VAL A 369 -15.94 -23.75 -7.77
N SER A 370 -14.77 -24.29 -7.39
CA SER A 370 -13.94 -23.77 -6.28
C SER A 370 -12.76 -22.92 -6.75
N ASP A 371 -12.52 -22.85 -8.06
CA ASP A 371 -11.46 -22.05 -8.67
C ASP A 371 -11.86 -20.56 -8.74
N MET A 372 -10.92 -19.64 -8.54
CA MET A 372 -11.22 -18.19 -8.48
C MET A 372 -11.64 -17.64 -9.84
N ASP A 373 -10.96 -18.06 -10.92
CA ASP A 373 -11.26 -17.61 -12.27
C ASP A 373 -12.65 -18.13 -12.72
N GLY A 374 -12.96 -19.37 -12.37
CA GLY A 374 -14.28 -19.96 -12.61
C GLY A 374 -15.42 -19.28 -11.81
N GLN A 375 -15.12 -18.80 -10.60
CA GLN A 375 -16.08 -18.03 -9.80
C GLN A 375 -16.36 -16.65 -10.41
N MET A 376 -15.32 -15.95 -10.87
CA MET A 376 -15.46 -14.65 -11.55
C MET A 376 -16.26 -14.77 -12.85
N ALA A 377 -16.01 -15.80 -13.65
CA ALA A 377 -16.75 -16.05 -14.89
C ALA A 377 -18.25 -16.27 -14.61
N ARG A 378 -18.59 -17.04 -13.56
CA ARG A 378 -19.99 -17.27 -13.18
C ARG A 378 -20.69 -16.01 -12.69
N TRP A 379 -20.00 -15.16 -11.92
CA TRP A 379 -20.54 -13.87 -11.49
C TRP A 379 -20.79 -12.95 -12.67
N ALA A 380 -19.87 -12.89 -13.63
CA ALA A 380 -20.04 -12.08 -14.84
C ALA A 380 -21.27 -12.52 -15.65
N GLU A 381 -21.48 -13.82 -15.81
CA GLU A 381 -22.66 -14.37 -16.49
C GLU A 381 -23.97 -14.04 -15.76
N TYR A 382 -24.01 -14.22 -14.43
CA TYR A 382 -25.19 -13.91 -13.62
C TYR A 382 -25.59 -12.43 -13.71
N PHE A 383 -24.61 -11.52 -13.58
CA PHE A 383 -24.89 -10.09 -13.70
C PHE A 383 -25.27 -9.71 -15.13
N GLY A 384 -24.66 -10.33 -16.15
CA GLY A 384 -25.07 -10.14 -17.54
C GLY A 384 -26.55 -10.46 -17.75
N GLN A 385 -27.03 -11.59 -17.24
CA GLN A 385 -28.45 -11.96 -17.31
C GLN A 385 -29.35 -10.98 -16.55
N LEU A 386 -28.92 -10.51 -15.39
CA LEU A 386 -29.69 -9.57 -14.56
C LEU A 386 -29.90 -8.21 -15.23
N PHE A 387 -28.93 -7.76 -16.03
CA PHE A 387 -28.93 -6.45 -16.67
C PHE A 387 -29.34 -6.47 -18.15
N THR A 388 -29.65 -7.65 -18.70
CA THR A 388 -30.25 -7.76 -20.04
C THR A 388 -31.77 -7.76 -19.87
N VAL A 389 -32.36 -6.59 -19.73
CA VAL A 389 -33.81 -6.40 -19.90
C VAL A 389 -34.00 -5.86 -21.30
N ASP A 390 -34.78 -6.56 -22.13
CA ASP A 390 -35.13 -6.06 -23.46
C ASP A 390 -35.85 -4.70 -23.33
N PRO A 391 -35.50 -3.69 -24.13
CA PRO A 391 -36.20 -2.41 -24.10
C PRO A 391 -37.69 -2.63 -24.41
N PRO A 392 -38.61 -1.94 -23.71
CA PRO A 392 -40.04 -2.14 -23.90
C PRO A 392 -40.44 -1.86 -25.35
N THR A 393 -41.11 -2.82 -25.99
CA THR A 393 -41.50 -2.80 -27.40
C THR A 393 -42.72 -1.92 -27.68
N GLU A 394 -43.33 -1.29 -26.66
CA GLU A 394 -44.42 -0.35 -26.87
C GLU A 394 -43.88 0.99 -27.36
N GLN A 395 -44.12 1.27 -28.64
CA GLN A 395 -43.98 2.60 -29.20
C GLN A 395 -44.95 3.53 -28.46
N LEU A 396 -44.41 4.41 -27.62
CA LEU A 396 -45.15 5.52 -27.03
C LEU A 396 -45.84 6.32 -28.14
N HIS A 397 -47.17 6.24 -28.22
CA HIS A 397 -47.97 7.05 -29.11
C HIS A 397 -47.85 8.53 -28.73
N THR A 398 -46.94 9.26 -29.39
CA THR A 398 -46.80 10.72 -29.26
C THR A 398 -47.86 11.44 -30.09
N THR A 399 -49.13 11.19 -29.82
CA THR A 399 -50.24 12.00 -30.35
C THR A 399 -50.88 12.71 -29.18
N GLY A 400 -50.32 13.87 -28.82
CA GLY A 400 -50.92 14.74 -27.80
C GLY A 400 -49.98 15.61 -26.96
N LEU A 401 -48.66 15.62 -27.20
CA LEU A 401 -47.77 16.54 -26.49
C LEU A 401 -47.54 17.79 -27.33
N GLN A 402 -48.27 18.85 -26.97
CA GLN A 402 -48.04 20.21 -27.39
C GLN A 402 -46.57 20.57 -27.10
N ALA A 403 -45.89 21.20 -28.07
CA ALA A 403 -44.54 21.69 -27.88
C ALA A 403 -44.53 22.66 -26.69
N VAL A 404 -43.86 22.28 -25.60
CA VAL A 404 -43.53 23.20 -24.51
C VAL A 404 -42.43 24.11 -25.03
N ASP A 405 -42.64 25.42 -24.86
CA ASP A 405 -41.71 26.47 -25.28
C ASP A 405 -40.30 26.19 -24.75
N ALA A 406 -39.30 26.47 -25.59
CA ALA A 406 -37.89 26.30 -25.26
C ALA A 406 -37.54 27.02 -23.95
N ASP A 407 -36.81 26.32 -23.07
CA ASP A 407 -36.31 26.89 -21.81
C ASP A 407 -35.57 28.22 -22.09
N PRO A 408 -35.82 29.28 -21.30
CA PRO A 408 -35.12 30.54 -21.48
C PRO A 408 -33.61 30.36 -21.20
N PRO A 409 -32.75 31.18 -21.84
CA PRO A 409 -31.30 31.06 -21.70
C PRO A 409 -30.87 31.23 -20.24
N ILE A 410 -29.95 30.36 -19.81
CA ILE A 410 -29.36 30.38 -18.48
C ILE A 410 -28.52 31.66 -18.33
N ASP A 411 -28.92 32.54 -17.42
CA ASP A 411 -28.15 33.72 -17.03
C ASP A 411 -26.96 33.29 -16.13
N GLU A 412 -25.74 33.38 -16.65
CA GLU A 412 -24.51 33.03 -15.92
C GLU A 412 -24.10 34.06 -14.85
N THR A 413 -24.87 35.13 -14.65
CA THR A 413 -24.58 36.12 -13.59
C THR A 413 -25.28 35.77 -12.28
N ALA A 414 -24.76 34.78 -11.55
CA ALA A 414 -25.21 34.52 -10.18
C ALA A 414 -24.89 35.73 -9.27
N PRO A 415 -25.87 36.35 -8.58
CA PRO A 415 -25.56 37.44 -7.66
C PRO A 415 -24.82 36.87 -6.44
N SER A 416 -23.63 37.39 -6.18
CA SER A 416 -22.87 37.05 -4.98
C SER A 416 -23.60 37.54 -3.74
N LEU A 417 -24.38 36.66 -3.09
CA LEU A 417 -25.07 36.99 -1.84
C LEU A 417 -24.09 37.48 -0.79
N THR A 418 -24.34 38.67 -0.28
CA THR A 418 -23.51 39.30 0.75
C THR A 418 -23.66 38.57 2.09
N LYS A 419 -22.65 38.70 2.96
CA LYS A 419 -22.55 37.95 4.22
C LYS A 419 -23.74 38.22 5.17
N SER A 420 -24.42 39.36 5.03
CA SER A 420 -25.63 39.74 5.78
C SER A 420 -26.87 38.93 5.36
N GLU A 421 -27.04 38.64 4.07
CA GLU A 421 -28.20 37.89 3.55
C GLU A 421 -28.15 36.39 3.88
N ARG A 422 -26.94 35.83 4.04
CA ARG A 422 -26.81 34.45 4.57
C ARG A 422 -27.25 34.35 6.02
N ARG A 423 -27.11 35.43 6.81
CA ARG A 423 -27.41 35.41 8.25
C ARG A 423 -28.92 35.41 8.52
N SER A 424 -29.73 36.08 7.71
CA SER A 424 -31.20 36.07 7.86
C SER A 424 -31.84 34.73 7.47
N LYS A 425 -31.31 34.03 6.46
CA LYS A 425 -31.80 32.70 6.07
C LYS A 425 -31.52 31.61 7.11
N VAL A 426 -30.42 31.72 7.86
CA VAL A 426 -30.08 30.74 8.93
C VAL A 426 -30.99 30.92 10.16
N GLU A 427 -31.43 32.14 10.46
CA GLU A 427 -32.39 32.41 11.55
C GLU A 427 -33.78 31.80 11.25
N GLY A 428 -34.22 31.82 9.98
CA GLY A 428 -35.50 31.21 9.57
C GLY A 428 -35.57 29.68 9.72
N TRP A 429 -34.43 28.98 9.72
CA TRP A 429 -34.38 27.52 9.84
C TRP A 429 -34.46 27.01 11.30
N LYS A 430 -34.28 27.88 12.29
CA LYS A 430 -34.40 27.52 13.72
C LYS A 430 -35.85 27.50 14.23
N GLY A 431 -36.81 28.03 13.46
CA GLY A 431 -38.22 28.14 13.87
C GLY A 431 -39.09 26.91 13.59
N SER A 432 -38.63 25.92 12.81
CA SER A 432 -39.49 24.81 12.33
C SER A 432 -39.28 23.45 13.01
N TRP A 433 -38.52 23.38 14.12
CA TRP A 433 -38.28 22.13 14.86
C TRP A 433 -38.73 22.18 16.33
N CYS A 434 -39.86 22.84 16.60
CA CYS A 434 -40.62 22.63 17.82
C CYS A 434 -42.07 22.31 17.47
N LEU A 435 -42.36 21.01 17.35
CA LEU A 435 -43.65 20.37 17.62
C LEU A 435 -43.38 18.90 17.99
#